data_AF-A0A832PMR9-F1
#
_entry.id   AF-A0A832PMR9-F1
#
_cell.length_a   1.000
_cell.length_b   1.000
_cell.length_c   1.000
_cell.angle_alpha   90.00
_cell.angle_beta   90.00
_cell.angle_gamma   90.00
#
_symmetry.space_group_name_H-M   'P 1'
#
loop_
_entity.id
_entity.type
_entity.pdbx_description
1 polymer ?
#
loop_
_entity_poly.entity_id
_entity_poly.type
_entity_poly.pdbx_seq_one_letter_code
_entity_poly.pdbx_strand_id
1 'polypeptide(L)'
;EVLRARAAADPRILLVDNDRNLGFAGGNNRGIAAARGDYVVLLNNDTFLAPGALLAMLRHLQRNPQIGIVGPLTNNIGNEARVEIAYADMEQMALAARALATGHRGRATPMRVCAYFCAMFRRKDLDRLGHLPEIYGRGMFEDDDHCATFRAAGLGMALAEDAFCHHHLSASFGALPSQEKQALFARNRAIFEGRWGTWTPHRYRERRPAGSLPAR
;
A
#
# COMPACT_ATOMS: atom_id res chain seq x y z
N GLU A 1 19.84 7.32 15.03
CA GLU A 1 20.97 8.13 14.55
C GLU A 1 20.97 8.31 13.02
N VAL A 2 21.02 7.22 12.24
CA VAL A 2 21.04 7.27 10.75
C VAL A 2 19.92 8.14 10.14
N LEU A 3 18.66 7.98 10.58
CA LEU A 3 17.54 8.77 10.05
C LEU A 3 17.67 10.27 10.33
N ARG A 4 18.17 10.65 11.52
CA ARG A 4 18.39 12.05 11.89
C ARG A 4 19.47 12.69 11.01
N ALA A 5 20.57 11.97 10.80
CA ALA A 5 21.65 12.44 9.93
C ALA A 5 21.16 12.63 8.48
N ARG A 6 20.34 11.70 7.96
CA ARG A 6 19.75 11.82 6.62
C ARG A 6 18.80 13.01 6.51
N ALA A 7 17.91 13.21 7.49
CA ALA A 7 16.99 14.34 7.51
C ALA A 7 17.72 15.70 7.61
N ALA A 8 18.81 15.77 8.38
CA ALA A 8 19.64 16.98 8.46
C ALA A 8 20.37 17.31 7.15
N ALA A 9 20.71 16.29 6.35
CA ALA A 9 21.47 16.45 5.11
C ALA A 9 20.62 16.66 3.85
N ASP A 10 19.32 16.31 3.87
CA ASP A 10 18.43 16.42 2.71
C ASP A 10 17.12 17.14 3.10
N PRO A 11 16.90 18.39 2.65
CA PRO A 11 15.74 19.19 3.03
C PRO A 11 14.39 18.61 2.55
N ARG A 12 14.42 17.61 1.65
CA ARG A 12 13.22 16.88 1.22
C ARG A 12 12.76 15.86 2.26
N ILE A 13 13.63 15.47 3.20
CA ILE A 13 13.35 14.47 4.23
C ILE A 13 12.97 15.19 5.52
N LEU A 14 11.70 15.07 5.91
CA LEU A 14 11.23 15.48 7.23
C LEU A 14 11.10 14.24 8.12
N LEU A 15 11.83 14.23 9.24
CA LEU A 15 11.68 13.20 10.27
C LEU A 15 10.62 13.63 11.29
N VAL A 16 9.61 12.79 11.49
CA VAL A 16 8.57 12.98 12.51
C VAL A 16 8.72 11.88 13.56
N ASP A 17 9.18 12.25 14.75
CA ASP A 17 9.34 11.31 15.87
C ASP A 17 8.05 11.16 16.67
N ASN A 18 7.83 9.96 17.20
CA ASN A 18 6.75 9.66 18.12
C ASN A 18 7.32 9.23 19.48
N ASP A 19 6.73 9.73 20.57
CA ASP A 19 7.16 9.38 21.93
C ASP A 19 6.82 7.93 22.32
N ARG A 20 5.91 7.29 21.56
CA ARG A 20 5.47 5.91 21.75
C ARG A 20 5.08 5.27 20.42
N ASN A 21 4.99 3.95 20.39
CA ASN A 21 4.46 3.23 19.22
C ASN A 21 2.95 3.49 19.08
N LEU A 22 2.55 4.19 18.02
CA LEU A 22 1.15 4.52 17.70
C LEU A 22 0.47 3.48 16.80
N GLY A 23 1.14 2.36 16.52
CA GLY A 23 0.70 1.38 15.53
C GLY A 23 0.82 1.89 14.09
N PHE A 24 0.36 1.07 13.15
CA PHE A 24 0.48 1.37 11.72
C PHE A 24 -0.30 2.63 11.33
N ALA A 25 -1.60 2.69 11.63
CA ALA A 25 -2.45 3.82 11.28
C ALA A 25 -1.96 5.12 11.93
N GLY A 26 -1.70 5.10 13.24
CA GLY A 26 -1.25 6.30 13.97
C GLY A 26 0.09 6.83 13.47
N GLY A 27 1.06 5.95 13.20
CA GLY A 27 2.35 6.35 12.63
C GLY A 27 2.21 6.99 11.24
N ASN A 28 1.43 6.36 10.35
CA ASN A 28 1.16 6.91 9.02
C ASN A 28 0.39 8.24 9.10
N ASN A 29 -0.60 8.37 9.99
CA ASN A 29 -1.38 9.61 10.16
C ASN A 29 -0.49 10.81 10.55
N ARG A 30 0.55 10.60 11.35
CA ARG A 30 1.54 11.65 11.66
C ARG A 30 2.29 12.11 10.42
N GLY A 31 2.71 11.17 9.57
CA GLY A 31 3.33 11.47 8.28
C GLY A 31 2.37 12.18 7.32
N ILE A 32 1.13 11.71 7.22
CA ILE A 32 0.06 12.30 6.40
C ILE A 32 -0.18 13.76 6.81
N ALA A 33 -0.24 14.05 8.11
CA ALA A 33 -0.45 15.42 8.62
C ALA A 33 0.72 16.36 8.29
N ALA A 34 1.95 15.86 8.26
CA ALA A 34 3.14 16.65 7.93
C ALA A 34 3.37 16.82 6.42
N ALA A 35 2.81 15.95 5.58
CA ALA A 35 3.00 15.95 4.15
C ALA A 35 2.26 17.11 3.45
N ARG A 36 2.92 17.77 2.49
CA ARG A 36 2.42 18.99 1.82
C ARG A 36 1.98 18.80 0.35
N GLY A 37 2.15 17.60 -0.19
CA GLY A 37 1.81 17.33 -1.59
C GLY A 37 0.31 17.14 -1.83
N ASP A 38 -0.13 17.43 -3.06
CA ASP A 38 -1.50 17.18 -3.54
C ASP A 38 -1.84 15.68 -3.62
N TYR A 39 -0.80 14.85 -3.68
CA TYR A 39 -0.88 13.40 -3.65
C TYR A 39 -0.03 12.89 -2.49
N VAL A 40 -0.55 11.90 -1.79
CA VAL A 40 0.12 11.28 -0.64
C VAL A 40 0.38 9.82 -0.99
N VAL A 41 1.58 9.35 -0.70
CA VAL A 41 1.94 7.93 -0.84
C VAL A 41 2.32 7.39 0.52
N LEU A 42 1.65 6.34 0.94
CA LEU A 42 2.15 5.46 2.00
C LEU A 42 3.08 4.45 1.36
N LEU A 43 4.25 4.26 1.96
CA LEU A 43 5.28 3.33 1.49
C LEU A 43 5.97 2.72 2.70
N ASN A 44 5.87 1.41 2.86
CA ASN A 44 6.54 0.72 3.95
C ASN A 44 8.06 0.80 3.81
N ASN A 45 8.77 0.76 4.93
CA ASN A 45 10.22 0.86 5.01
C ASN A 45 10.99 -0.36 4.48
N ASP A 46 10.28 -1.43 4.12
CA ASP A 46 10.80 -2.70 3.58
C ASP A 46 10.41 -2.89 2.10
N THR A 47 10.14 -1.80 1.40
CA THR A 47 9.68 -1.80 0.01
C THR A 47 10.54 -0.96 -0.92
N PHE A 48 10.52 -1.31 -2.20
CA PHE A 48 11.23 -0.58 -3.25
C PHE A 48 10.31 -0.39 -4.46
N LEU A 49 10.00 0.87 -4.78
CA LEU A 49 9.28 1.21 -6.00
C LEU A 49 10.19 1.04 -7.22
N ALA A 50 9.70 0.30 -8.22
CA ALA A 50 10.40 0.22 -9.50
C ALA A 50 10.42 1.59 -10.21
N PRO A 51 11.42 1.85 -11.06
CA PRO A 51 11.47 3.07 -11.87
C PRO A 51 10.15 3.31 -12.63
N GLY A 52 9.58 4.50 -12.45
CA GLY A 52 8.33 4.90 -13.11
C GLY A 52 7.04 4.48 -12.39
N ALA A 53 7.09 3.59 -11.39
CA ALA A 53 5.91 3.11 -10.67
C ALA A 53 5.12 4.24 -9.98
N LEU A 54 5.82 5.16 -9.30
CA LEU A 54 5.22 6.33 -8.66
C LEU A 54 4.43 7.18 -9.68
N LEU A 55 5.04 7.46 -10.83
CA LEU A 55 4.41 8.26 -11.88
C LEU A 55 3.25 7.52 -12.57
N ALA A 56 3.29 6.19 -12.64
CA ALA A 56 2.20 5.38 -13.16
C ALA A 56 0.96 5.47 -12.23
N MET A 57 1.14 5.27 -10.92
CA MET A 57 0.08 5.44 -9.93
C MET A 57 -0.53 6.84 -9.96
N LEU A 58 0.31 7.89 -10.02
CA LEU A 58 -0.15 9.28 -10.15
C LEU A 58 -1.03 9.48 -11.38
N ARG A 59 -0.63 8.92 -12.54
CA ARG A 59 -1.39 9.03 -13.79
C ARG A 59 -2.77 8.39 -13.70
N HIS A 60 -2.92 7.27 -12.99
CA HIS A 60 -4.23 6.64 -12.78
C HIS A 60 -5.17 7.55 -11.99
N LEU A 61 -4.68 8.16 -10.91
CA LEU A 61 -5.47 9.13 -10.14
C LEU A 61 -5.80 10.39 -10.96
N GLN A 62 -4.86 10.91 -11.75
CA GLN A 62 -5.13 12.09 -12.57
C GLN A 62 -6.16 11.83 -13.67
N ARG A 63 -6.14 10.64 -14.28
CA ARG A 63 -7.01 10.31 -15.43
C ARG A 63 -8.40 9.86 -15.03
N ASN A 64 -8.55 9.26 -13.86
CA ASN A 64 -9.84 8.73 -13.41
C ASN A 64 -10.22 9.32 -12.03
N PRO A 65 -11.13 10.31 -11.98
CA PRO A 65 -11.58 10.90 -10.73
C PRO A 65 -12.40 9.94 -9.86
N GLN A 66 -12.88 8.81 -10.40
CA GLN A 66 -13.59 7.78 -9.62
C GLN A 66 -12.64 6.90 -8.81
N ILE A 67 -11.34 6.85 -9.13
CA ILE A 67 -10.35 6.13 -8.32
C ILE A 67 -9.95 7.03 -7.16
N GLY A 68 -10.27 6.64 -5.94
CA GLY A 68 -9.84 7.33 -4.72
C GLY A 68 -8.48 6.87 -4.21
N ILE A 69 -8.17 5.58 -4.39
CA ILE A 69 -6.94 4.95 -3.89
C ILE A 69 -6.37 4.05 -4.98
N VAL A 70 -5.05 4.12 -5.19
CA VAL A 70 -4.34 3.23 -6.12
C VAL A 70 -3.14 2.59 -5.44
N GLY A 71 -2.93 1.29 -5.66
CA GLY A 71 -1.74 0.55 -5.22
C GLY A 71 -1.03 -0.13 -6.40
N PRO A 72 0.25 -0.50 -6.26
CA PRO A 72 1.01 -1.18 -7.30
C PRO A 72 0.91 -2.71 -7.20
N LEU A 73 1.30 -3.42 -8.26
CA LEU A 73 1.63 -4.85 -8.19
C LEU A 73 2.83 -5.08 -7.27
N THR A 74 2.94 -6.27 -6.68
CA THR A 74 4.07 -6.65 -5.83
C THR A 74 4.41 -8.14 -5.93
N ASN A 75 5.63 -8.51 -5.54
CA ASN A 75 6.06 -9.91 -5.42
C ASN A 75 5.47 -10.60 -4.17
N ASN A 76 5.09 -9.84 -3.13
CA ASN A 76 4.72 -10.44 -1.85
C ASN A 76 3.64 -9.64 -1.11
N ILE A 77 2.42 -10.18 -1.05
CA ILE A 77 1.31 -9.66 -0.25
C ILE A 77 0.23 -10.75 -0.15
N GLY A 78 -0.71 -10.63 0.79
CA GLY A 78 -1.81 -11.58 1.02
C GLY A 78 -3.08 -11.33 0.18
N ASN A 79 -3.00 -10.62 -0.94
CA ASN A 79 -4.17 -10.30 -1.78
C ASN A 79 -3.85 -10.34 -3.28
N GLU A 80 -4.79 -9.88 -4.09
CA GLU A 80 -4.74 -9.87 -5.55
C GLU A 80 -3.65 -8.97 -6.15
N ALA A 81 -2.94 -8.15 -5.37
CA ALA A 81 -1.81 -7.36 -5.87
C ALA A 81 -0.53 -8.19 -6.12
N ARG A 82 -0.49 -9.43 -5.62
CA ARG A 82 0.65 -10.34 -5.81
C ARG A 82 0.75 -10.86 -7.25
N VAL A 83 1.96 -10.82 -7.83
CA VAL A 83 2.29 -11.42 -9.13
C VAL A 83 3.44 -12.41 -9.05
N GLU A 84 3.53 -13.31 -10.03
CA GLU A 84 4.74 -14.10 -10.27
C GLU A 84 5.76 -13.24 -11.00
N ILE A 85 6.86 -12.96 -10.32
CA ILE A 85 8.00 -12.24 -10.86
C ILE A 85 9.25 -12.76 -10.15
N ALA A 86 10.33 -12.93 -10.92
CA ALA A 86 11.59 -13.42 -10.42
C ALA A 86 12.74 -12.56 -10.93
N TYR A 87 13.74 -12.36 -10.06
CA TYR A 87 14.97 -11.61 -10.31
C TYR A 87 15.98 -12.00 -9.23
N ALA A 88 17.27 -11.99 -9.57
CA ALA A 88 18.32 -12.33 -8.61
C ALA A 88 18.73 -11.14 -7.71
N ASP A 89 18.53 -9.91 -8.19
CA ASP A 89 18.97 -8.68 -7.54
C ASP A 89 18.04 -7.50 -7.91
N MET A 90 18.35 -6.32 -7.38
CA MET A 90 17.53 -5.11 -7.57
C MET A 90 17.67 -4.50 -8.97
N GLU A 91 18.75 -4.76 -9.70
CA GLU A 91 18.92 -4.33 -11.08
C GLU A 91 18.01 -5.17 -12.00
N GLN A 92 18.04 -6.48 -11.83
CA GLN A 92 17.14 -7.42 -12.51
C GLN A 92 15.68 -7.17 -12.13
N MET A 93 15.40 -6.80 -10.87
CA MET A 93 14.06 -6.36 -10.45
C MET A 93 13.58 -5.18 -11.28
N ALA A 94 14.42 -4.14 -11.45
CA ALA A 94 14.06 -2.97 -12.25
C ALA A 94 13.80 -3.33 -13.73
N LEU A 95 14.57 -4.25 -14.31
CA LEU A 95 14.36 -4.75 -15.67
C LEU A 95 13.04 -5.54 -15.81
N ALA A 96 12.79 -6.48 -14.91
CA ALA A 96 11.56 -7.29 -14.91
C ALA A 96 10.31 -6.41 -14.68
N ALA A 97 10.39 -5.47 -13.74
CA ALA A 97 9.34 -4.50 -13.47
C ALA A 97 9.06 -3.60 -14.68
N ARG A 98 10.10 -3.16 -15.40
CA ARG A 98 9.93 -2.38 -16.64
C ARG A 98 9.23 -3.18 -17.74
N ALA A 99 9.58 -4.45 -17.91
CA ALA A 99 8.94 -5.33 -18.88
C ALA A 99 7.45 -5.52 -18.54
N LEU A 100 7.15 -5.81 -17.27
CA LEU A 100 5.78 -5.91 -16.74
C LEU A 100 4.98 -4.62 -17.01
N ALA A 101 5.54 -3.46 -16.63
CA ALA A 101 4.89 -2.17 -16.78
C ALA A 101 4.64 -1.79 -18.25
N THR A 102 5.56 -2.16 -19.15
CA THR A 102 5.38 -1.92 -20.59
C THR A 102 4.23 -2.75 -21.16
N GLY A 103 4.11 -4.02 -20.76
CA GLY A 103 3.02 -4.90 -21.21
C GLY A 103 1.62 -4.50 -20.70
N HIS A 104 1.55 -3.75 -19.60
CA HIS A 104 0.29 -3.37 -18.94
C HIS A 104 0.07 -1.86 -18.89
N ARG A 105 0.80 -1.07 -19.69
CA ARG A 105 0.80 0.39 -19.64
C ARG A 105 -0.61 0.98 -19.65
N GLY A 106 -0.92 1.81 -18.67
CA GLY A 106 -2.21 2.48 -18.52
C GLY A 106 -3.37 1.55 -18.11
N ARG A 107 -3.11 0.28 -17.81
CA ARG A 107 -4.13 -0.64 -17.30
C ARG A 107 -4.22 -0.53 -15.80
N ALA A 108 -5.45 -0.50 -15.30
CA ALA A 108 -5.75 -0.61 -13.90
C ALA A 108 -6.90 -1.61 -13.71
N THR A 109 -6.82 -2.41 -12.65
CA THR A 109 -7.86 -3.38 -12.31
C THR A 109 -8.57 -2.90 -11.04
N PRO A 110 -9.91 -2.83 -11.03
CA PRO A 110 -10.65 -2.50 -9.82
C PRO A 110 -10.32 -3.48 -8.68
N MET A 111 -10.14 -2.95 -7.48
CA MET A 111 -9.93 -3.75 -6.27
C MET A 111 -11.00 -3.43 -5.25
N ARG A 112 -11.24 -4.38 -4.34
CA ARG A 112 -12.00 -4.05 -3.12
C ARG A 112 -11.11 -3.26 -2.16
N VAL A 113 -9.90 -3.75 -1.87
CA VAL A 113 -8.98 -3.18 -0.87
C VAL A 113 -7.57 -3.08 -1.44
N CYS A 114 -7.00 -1.89 -1.46
CA CYS A 114 -5.56 -1.71 -1.68
C CYS A 114 -4.85 -1.91 -0.35
N ALA A 115 -3.89 -2.83 -0.29
CA ALA A 115 -3.08 -3.02 0.91
C ALA A 115 -2.09 -1.86 1.07
N TYR A 116 -1.96 -1.31 2.27
CA TYR A 116 -1.18 -0.07 2.48
C TYR A 116 0.33 -0.28 2.65
N PHE A 117 0.88 -1.41 2.19
CA PHE A 117 2.33 -1.53 2.00
C PHE A 117 2.85 -0.49 0.99
N CYS A 118 2.03 -0.19 -0.03
CA CYS A 118 2.18 0.94 -0.92
C CYS A 118 0.81 1.35 -1.46
N ALA A 119 0.39 2.59 -1.17
CA ALA A 119 -0.87 3.14 -1.66
C ALA A 119 -0.77 4.66 -1.88
N MET A 120 -1.39 5.16 -2.94
CA MET A 120 -1.45 6.57 -3.27
C MET A 120 -2.88 7.11 -3.21
N PHE A 121 -3.01 8.32 -2.68
CA PHE A 121 -4.25 9.05 -2.46
C PHE A 121 -4.14 10.47 -3.02
N ARG A 122 -5.27 11.13 -3.28
CA ARG A 122 -5.29 12.60 -3.34
C ARG A 122 -5.44 13.16 -1.95
N ARG A 123 -4.69 14.22 -1.65
CA ARG A 123 -4.81 15.01 -0.42
C ARG A 123 -6.26 15.41 -0.15
N LYS A 124 -6.94 15.98 -1.15
CA LYS A 124 -8.34 16.40 -1.04
C LYS A 124 -9.30 15.29 -0.61
N ASP A 125 -9.01 14.04 -0.99
CA ASP A 125 -9.87 12.91 -0.64
C ASP A 125 -9.61 12.50 0.83
N LEU A 126 -8.35 12.53 1.29
CA LEU A 126 -7.99 12.34 2.70
C LEU A 126 -8.57 13.43 3.60
N ASP A 127 -8.50 14.70 3.18
CA ASP A 127 -9.01 15.83 3.96
C ASP A 127 -10.54 15.76 4.11
N ARG A 128 -11.23 15.26 3.09
CA ARG A 128 -12.69 15.09 3.07
C ARG A 128 -13.17 13.86 3.83
N LEU A 129 -12.47 12.73 3.68
CA LEU A 129 -12.92 11.41 4.16
C LEU A 129 -12.24 10.96 5.45
N GLY A 130 -11.22 11.67 5.90
CA GLY A 130 -10.43 11.33 7.07
C GLY A 130 -9.23 10.45 6.76
N HIS A 131 -8.35 10.39 7.75
CA HIS A 131 -7.12 9.59 7.71
C HIS A 131 -7.39 8.13 8.10
N LEU A 132 -6.32 7.33 8.28
CA LEU A 132 -6.45 5.92 8.61
C LEU A 132 -7.07 5.75 10.02
N PRO A 133 -8.01 4.81 10.20
CA PRO A 133 -8.65 4.61 11.49
C PRO A 133 -7.69 3.98 12.52
N GLU A 134 -7.37 4.73 13.58
CA GLU A 134 -6.42 4.28 14.62
C GLU A 134 -7.00 3.24 15.60
N ILE A 135 -8.31 2.99 15.54
CA ILE A 135 -9.03 2.04 16.41
C ILE A 135 -8.49 0.60 16.32
N TYR A 136 -7.76 0.27 15.25
CA TYR A 136 -7.16 -1.04 15.03
C TYR A 136 -5.85 -1.28 15.80
N GLY A 137 -5.31 -0.24 16.45
CA GLY A 137 -4.13 -0.36 17.31
C GLY A 137 -2.88 -0.71 16.51
N ARG A 138 -2.26 -1.87 16.81
CA ARG A 138 -1.00 -2.29 16.16
C ARG A 138 -1.11 -2.44 14.63
N GLY A 139 -2.31 -2.73 14.11
CA GLY A 139 -2.62 -2.85 12.68
C GLY A 139 -3.56 -4.04 12.41
N MET A 140 -3.74 -4.37 11.12
CA MET A 140 -4.82 -5.21 10.57
C MET A 140 -6.19 -4.52 10.55
N PHE A 141 -6.85 -4.53 9.38
CA PHE A 141 -8.16 -3.95 9.05
C PHE A 141 -8.22 -2.43 8.87
N GLU A 142 -7.16 -1.69 9.16
CA GLU A 142 -7.16 -0.24 8.93
C GLU A 142 -7.27 0.14 7.44
N ASP A 143 -6.65 -0.64 6.55
CA ASP A 143 -6.75 -0.47 5.11
C ASP A 143 -8.08 -0.99 4.55
N ASP A 144 -8.62 -2.09 5.09
CA ASP A 144 -9.98 -2.55 4.80
C ASP A 144 -11.03 -1.47 5.11
N ASP A 145 -10.98 -0.88 6.30
CA ASP A 145 -11.92 0.14 6.79
C ASP A 145 -11.74 1.46 6.02
N HIS A 146 -10.50 1.90 5.82
CA HIS A 146 -10.26 3.13 5.05
C HIS A 146 -10.69 2.97 3.59
N CYS A 147 -10.45 1.82 2.96
CA CYS A 147 -11.01 1.52 1.65
C CYS A 147 -12.56 1.44 1.68
N ALA A 148 -13.17 0.93 2.75
CA ALA A 148 -14.63 0.92 2.90
C ALA A 148 -15.22 2.32 3.00
N THR A 149 -14.55 3.22 3.73
CA THR A 149 -14.89 4.64 3.83
C THR A 149 -14.89 5.30 2.45
N PHE A 150 -13.86 5.05 1.63
CA PHE A 150 -13.78 5.55 0.27
C PHE A 150 -14.90 5.00 -0.62
N ARG A 151 -15.21 3.70 -0.55
CA ARG A 151 -16.34 3.10 -1.30
C ARG A 151 -17.67 3.70 -0.92
N ALA A 152 -17.93 3.90 0.37
CA ALA A 152 -19.16 4.52 0.87
C ALA A 152 -19.34 5.95 0.35
N ALA A 153 -18.24 6.64 0.04
CA ALA A 153 -18.23 7.95 -0.59
C ALA A 153 -18.23 7.92 -2.14
N GLY A 154 -18.46 6.77 -2.76
CA GLY A 154 -18.52 6.61 -4.22
C GLY A 154 -17.16 6.52 -4.92
N LEU A 155 -16.05 6.38 -4.18
CA LEU A 155 -14.71 6.24 -4.75
C LEU A 155 -14.25 4.78 -4.76
N GLY A 156 -13.64 4.36 -5.87
CA GLY A 156 -13.08 3.03 -6.07
C GLY A 156 -11.60 2.91 -5.69
N MET A 157 -11.17 1.67 -5.52
CA MET A 157 -9.75 1.30 -5.40
C MET A 157 -9.30 0.69 -6.72
N ALA A 158 -8.03 0.90 -7.06
CA ALA A 158 -7.45 0.33 -8.26
C ALA A 158 -6.05 -0.25 -8.01
N LEU A 159 -5.78 -1.38 -8.66
CA LEU A 159 -4.43 -1.88 -8.84
C LEU A 159 -3.86 -1.28 -10.13
N ALA A 160 -2.80 -0.49 -10.02
CA ALA A 160 -2.04 -0.04 -11.19
C ALA A 160 -1.21 -1.20 -11.75
N GLU A 161 -1.64 -1.77 -12.87
CA GLU A 161 -0.96 -2.94 -13.46
C GLU A 161 0.35 -2.57 -14.16
N ASP A 162 0.59 -1.28 -14.37
CA ASP A 162 1.84 -0.73 -14.86
C ASP A 162 2.74 -0.10 -13.79
N ALA A 163 2.47 -0.41 -12.51
CA ALA A 163 3.30 -0.03 -11.38
C ALA A 163 3.71 -1.28 -10.59
N PHE A 164 4.99 -1.37 -10.23
CA PHE A 164 5.52 -2.47 -9.43
C PHE A 164 6.27 -1.95 -8.21
N CYS A 165 6.08 -2.65 -7.09
CA CYS A 165 6.76 -2.40 -5.84
C CYS A 165 7.28 -3.73 -5.27
N HIS A 166 8.59 -3.86 -5.17
CA HIS A 166 9.20 -4.96 -4.44
C HIS A 166 8.85 -4.83 -2.95
N HIS A 167 8.47 -5.92 -2.31
CA HIS A 167 8.25 -6.01 -0.86
C HIS A 167 9.09 -7.14 -0.28
N HIS A 168 10.05 -6.80 0.59
CA HIS A 168 11.05 -7.76 1.08
C HIS A 168 10.48 -8.81 2.02
N LEU A 169 9.47 -8.50 2.85
CA LEU A 169 8.64 -9.40 3.68
C LEU A 169 7.90 -8.62 4.78
N SER A 170 6.70 -9.06 5.17
CA SER A 170 5.87 -8.44 6.23
C SER A 170 6.39 -8.65 7.67
N ALA A 171 7.58 -8.12 7.98
CA ALA A 171 8.29 -8.35 9.24
C ALA A 171 7.49 -7.95 10.50
N SER A 172 6.66 -6.91 10.41
CA SER A 172 5.99 -6.29 11.57
C SER A 172 5.08 -7.24 12.36
N PHE A 173 4.50 -8.26 11.72
CA PHE A 173 3.64 -9.25 12.40
C PHE A 173 4.32 -10.62 12.58
N GLY A 174 5.55 -10.79 12.10
CA GLY A 174 6.31 -12.04 12.29
C GLY A 174 6.82 -12.22 13.71
N ALA A 175 7.01 -11.12 14.45
CA ALA A 175 7.54 -11.13 15.81
C ALA A 175 6.47 -11.35 16.91
N LEU A 176 5.17 -11.31 16.56
CA LEU A 176 4.10 -11.51 17.53
C LEU A 176 3.83 -13.01 17.74
N PRO A 177 3.64 -13.47 18.99
CA PRO A 177 3.15 -14.82 19.24
C PRO A 177 1.87 -15.09 18.45
N SER A 178 1.74 -16.31 17.89
CA SER A 178 0.61 -16.68 17.04
C SER A 178 -0.74 -16.42 17.71
N GLN A 179 -0.86 -16.67 19.01
CA GLN A 179 -2.07 -16.43 19.78
C GLN A 179 -2.43 -14.94 19.89
N GLU A 180 -1.45 -14.06 20.14
CA GLU A 180 -1.67 -12.61 20.16
C GLU A 180 -2.10 -12.09 18.78
N LYS A 181 -1.49 -12.62 17.72
CA LYS A 181 -1.84 -12.28 16.34
C LYS A 181 -3.28 -12.68 16.01
N GLN A 182 -3.70 -13.89 16.41
CA GLN A 182 -5.07 -14.36 16.23
C GLN A 182 -6.08 -13.55 17.04
N ALA A 183 -5.76 -13.23 18.30
CA ALA A 183 -6.62 -12.39 19.15
C ALA A 183 -6.77 -10.97 18.59
N LEU A 184 -5.67 -10.36 18.13
CA LEU A 184 -5.70 -9.06 17.47
C LEU A 184 -6.56 -9.09 16.21
N PHE A 185 -6.37 -10.10 15.36
CA PHE A 185 -7.15 -10.29 14.15
C PHE A 185 -8.64 -10.45 14.45
N ALA A 186 -9.01 -11.31 15.41
CA ALA A 186 -10.41 -11.54 15.80
C ALA A 186 -11.07 -10.27 16.34
N ARG A 187 -10.38 -9.54 17.23
CA ARG A 187 -10.83 -8.25 17.75
C ARG A 187 -11.06 -7.24 16.61
N ASN A 188 -10.06 -7.05 15.75
CA ASN A 188 -10.12 -6.05 14.68
C ASN A 188 -11.16 -6.41 13.62
N ARG A 189 -11.32 -7.70 13.32
CA ARG A 189 -12.39 -8.20 12.47
C ARG A 189 -13.77 -7.82 13.03
N ALA A 190 -14.01 -8.05 14.32
CA ALA A 190 -15.29 -7.70 14.93
C ALA A 190 -15.58 -6.19 14.86
N ILE A 191 -14.56 -5.35 15.05
CA ILE A 191 -14.68 -3.89 14.89
C ILE A 191 -15.05 -3.53 13.44
N PHE A 192 -14.36 -4.09 12.45
CA PHE A 192 -14.67 -3.86 11.04
C PHE A 192 -16.10 -4.33 10.70
N GLU A 193 -16.46 -5.54 11.12
CA GLU A 193 -17.76 -6.15 10.80
C GLU A 193 -18.92 -5.39 11.45
N GLY A 194 -18.72 -4.81 12.64
CA GLY A 194 -19.70 -3.93 13.27
C GLY A 194 -19.96 -2.63 12.52
N ARG A 195 -19.01 -2.16 11.70
CA ARG A 195 -19.13 -0.92 10.91
C ARG A 195 -19.59 -1.16 9.47
N TRP A 196 -19.10 -2.23 8.85
CA TRP A 196 -19.18 -2.44 7.40
C TRP A 196 -19.84 -3.76 6.99
N GLY A 197 -20.29 -4.56 7.96
CA GLY A 197 -20.83 -5.91 7.73
C GLY A 197 -19.74 -6.96 7.50
N THR A 198 -20.15 -8.19 7.18
CA THR A 198 -19.27 -9.36 7.11
C THR A 198 -18.00 -9.12 6.30
N TRP A 199 -16.85 -9.39 6.92
CA TRP A 199 -15.57 -9.26 6.25
C TRP A 199 -15.38 -10.40 5.25
N THR A 200 -14.89 -10.04 4.07
CA THR A 200 -14.59 -11.01 3.02
C THR A 200 -13.07 -11.19 2.97
N PRO A 201 -12.57 -12.43 3.18
CA PRO A 201 -11.14 -12.69 3.08
C PRO A 201 -10.56 -12.31 1.72
N HIS A 202 -9.38 -11.69 1.73
CA HIS A 202 -8.64 -11.41 0.52
C HIS A 202 -8.27 -12.69 -0.22
N ARG A 203 -8.19 -12.61 -1.54
CA ARG A 203 -7.85 -13.73 -2.42
C ARG A 203 -6.73 -13.35 -3.35
N TYR A 204 -5.98 -14.35 -3.79
CA TYR A 204 -5.03 -14.20 -4.89
C TYR A 204 -5.77 -14.20 -6.23
N ARG A 205 -5.15 -13.61 -7.26
CA ARG A 205 -5.64 -13.73 -8.64
C ARG A 205 -5.50 -15.17 -9.14
N GLU A 206 -6.52 -15.64 -9.86
CA GLU A 206 -6.51 -16.97 -10.51
C GLU A 206 -5.51 -17.03 -11.66
N ARG A 207 -5.41 -15.96 -12.47
CA ARG A 207 -4.38 -15.79 -13.49
C ARG A 207 -3.38 -14.73 -13.05
N ARG A 208 -2.14 -15.15 -12.78
CA ARG A 208 -1.02 -14.25 -12.51
C ARG A 208 -0.41 -13.88 -13.86
N PRO A 209 -0.34 -12.60 -14.26
CA PRO A 209 0.43 -12.21 -15.43
C PRO A 209 1.87 -12.71 -15.23
N ALA A 210 2.32 -13.66 -16.05
CA ALA A 210 3.67 -14.18 -15.96
C ALA A 210 4.63 -13.08 -16.42
N GLY A 211 5.38 -12.50 -15.48
CA GLY A 211 6.50 -11.62 -15.77
C GLY A 211 7.77 -12.42 -16.02
N SER A 212 7.74 -13.42 -16.91
CA SER A 212 8.97 -14.11 -17.31
C SER A 212 9.58 -13.39 -18.52
N LEU A 213 10.73 -12.76 -18.31
CA LEU A 213 11.66 -12.48 -19.40
C LEU A 213 12.07 -13.83 -20.03
N PRO A 214 12.14 -13.96 -21.37
CA PRO A 214 12.70 -15.15 -21.98
C PRO A 214 14.14 -15.34 -21.47
N ALA A 215 14.48 -16.56 -21.06
CA ALA A 215 15.86 -16.94 -20.81
C ALA A 215 16.66 -16.68 -22.10
N ARG A 216 17.85 -16.08 -21.96
CA ARG A 216 18.76 -15.83 -23.08
C ARG A 216 19.20 -17.13 -23.75
#